data_AF-A0A135W2Q6-F1
#
_entry.id   AF-A0A135W2Q6-F1
#
_cell.length_a   1.000
_cell.length_b   1.000
_cell.length_c   1.000
_cell.angle_alpha   90.00
_cell.angle_beta   90.00
_cell.angle_gamma   90.00
#
_symmetry.space_group_name_H-M   'P 1'
#
loop_
_entity.id
_entity.type
_entity.pdbx_description
1 polymer ?
#
loop_
_entity_poly.entity_id
_entity_poly.type
_entity_poly.pdbx_seq_one_letter_code
_entity_poly.pdbx_strand_id
1 'polypeptide(L)' 'MNVLLMPFLYFPEDKSEYIPAAFSFIIFMILFYFTIRWFRRNSRKQLEETKELEARILRERREEREKQQSN' A
#
# COMPACT_ATOMS: atom_id res chain seq x y z
N MET A 1 8.53 3.91 -45.09
CA MET A 1 8.62 2.96 -43.96
C MET A 1 7.90 3.58 -42.78
N ASN A 2 6.78 2.99 -42.34
CA ASN A 2 6.29 3.14 -40.97
C ASN A 2 5.25 2.05 -40.67
N VAL A 3 5.73 0.90 -40.20
CA VAL A 3 4.93 -0.25 -39.71
C VAL A 3 4.73 -0.15 -38.19
N LEU A 4 4.92 1.04 -37.61
CA LEU A 4 4.94 1.28 -36.16
C LEU A 4 3.73 2.07 -35.66
N LEU A 5 2.59 1.96 -36.33
CA LEU A 5 1.34 2.51 -35.83
C LEU A 5 0.36 1.36 -35.60
N MET A 6 0.42 0.79 -34.38
CA MET A 6 -0.74 0.23 -33.69
C MET A 6 -1.16 -1.24 -33.95
N PRO A 7 -0.27 -2.27 -33.90
CA PRO A 7 -0.73 -3.68 -33.89
C PRO A 7 -1.46 -4.10 -32.60
N PHE A 8 -1.57 -3.23 -31.59
CA PHE A 8 -2.06 -3.58 -30.25
C PHE A 8 -3.47 -3.06 -29.93
N LEU A 9 -4.01 -2.13 -30.72
CA LEU A 9 -5.38 -1.65 -30.53
C LEU A 9 -6.37 -2.42 -31.41
N TYR A 10 -6.23 -3.75 -31.44
CA TYR A 10 -7.26 -4.62 -32.02
C TYR A 10 -8.36 -4.80 -30.98
N PHE A 11 -9.49 -4.15 -31.23
CA PHE A 11 -10.69 -4.37 -30.46
C PHE A 11 -11.49 -5.48 -31.14
N PRO A 12 -11.68 -6.65 -30.50
CA PRO A 12 -12.50 -7.68 -31.10
C PRO A 12 -13.91 -7.15 -31.40
N GLU A 13 -14.40 -7.48 -32.60
CA GLU A 13 -15.75 -7.13 -33.03
C GLU A 13 -16.79 -7.81 -32.13
N ASP A 14 -16.51 -9.04 -31.71
CA ASP A 14 -17.31 -9.76 -30.73
C ASP A 14 -16.88 -9.42 -29.30
N LYS A 15 -17.82 -8.90 -28.50
CA LYS A 15 -17.57 -8.53 -27.10
C LYS A 15 -17.22 -9.72 -26.21
N SER A 16 -17.57 -10.93 -26.63
CA SER A 16 -17.28 -12.17 -25.92
C SER A 16 -15.78 -12.44 -25.80
N GLU A 17 -14.97 -11.92 -26.73
CA GLU A 17 -13.51 -12.06 -26.68
C GLU A 17 -12.86 -11.24 -25.55
N TYR A 18 -13.58 -10.29 -24.93
CA TYR A 18 -13.10 -9.59 -23.73
C TYR A 18 -13.34 -10.35 -22.43
N ILE A 19 -14.12 -11.42 -22.43
CA ILE A 19 -14.44 -12.21 -21.22
C ILE A 19 -13.17 -12.65 -20.46
N PRO A 20 -12.11 -13.15 -21.12
CA PRO A 20 -10.86 -13.51 -20.44
C PRO A 20 -10.17 -12.31 -19.77
N ALA A 21 -10.21 -11.14 -20.42
CA ALA A 21 -9.63 -9.91 -19.87
C ALA A 21 -10.43 -9.40 -18.66
N ALA A 22 -11.76 -9.42 -18.74
CA ALA A 22 -12.64 -9.04 -17.63
C ALA A 22 -12.45 -9.99 -16.43
N PHE A 23 -12.36 -11.29 -16.68
CA PHE A 23 -12.12 -12.28 -15.63
C PHE A 23 -10.77 -12.05 -14.92
N SER A 24 -9.71 -11.82 -15.70
CA SER A 24 -8.38 -11.50 -15.15
C SER A 24 -8.42 -10.23 -14.31
N PHE A 25 -9.09 -9.19 -14.80
CA PHE A 25 -9.26 -7.93 -14.07
C PHE A 25 -10.00 -8.12 -12.75
N ILE A 26 -11.07 -8.92 -12.74
CA ILE A 26 -11.83 -9.23 -11.52
C ILE A 26 -10.94 -9.96 -10.50
N ILE A 27 -10.15 -10.94 -10.93
CA ILE A 27 -9.21 -11.64 -10.03
C ILE A 27 -8.21 -10.65 -9.42
N PHE A 28 -7.60 -9.79 -10.24
CA PHE A 28 -6.66 -8.78 -9.74
C PHE A 28 -7.31 -7.80 -8.77
N MET A 29 -8.54 -7.36 -9.05
CA MET A 29 -9.31 -6.49 -8.15
C MET A 29 -9.57 -7.15 -6.79
N ILE A 30 -9.94 -8.43 -6.79
CA ILE A 30 -10.15 -9.20 -5.56
C ILE A 30 -8.84 -9.30 -4.77
N LEU A 31 -7.74 -9.68 -5.43
CA LEU A 31 -6.42 -9.78 -4.80
C LEU A 31 -5.95 -8.44 -4.24
N PHE A 32 -6.15 -7.35 -4.99
CA PHE A 32 -5.81 -6.00 -4.55
C PHE A 32 -6.59 -5.60 -3.29
N TYR A 33 -7.91 -5.83 -3.29
CA TYR A 33 -8.75 -5.57 -2.13
C TYR A 33 -8.27 -6.34 -0.88
N PHE A 34 -7.97 -7.63 -1.03
CA PHE A 34 -7.43 -8.43 0.07
C PHE A 34 -6.05 -7.94 0.54
N THR A 35 -5.19 -7.56 -0.39
CA THR A 35 -3.85 -7.04 -0.10
C THR A 35 -3.92 -5.76 0.73
N ILE A 36 -4.74 -4.79 0.31
CA ILE A 36 -4.95 -3.53 1.03
C ILE A 36 -5.53 -3.80 2.43
N ARG A 37 -6.50 -4.71 2.53
CA ARG A 37 -7.12 -5.05 3.82
C ARG A 37 -6.14 -5.74 4.77
N TRP A 38 -5.29 -6.63 4.27
CA TRP A 38 -4.23 -7.27 5.04
C TRP A 38 -3.18 -6.26 5.50
N PHE A 39 -2.72 -5.40 4.59
CA PHE A 39 -1.74 -4.36 4.88
C PHE A 39 -2.23 -3.39 5.96
N ARG A 40 -3.49 -2.92 5.86
CA ARG A 40 -4.10 -2.03 6.88
C ARG A 40 -4.19 -2.70 8.25
N ARG A 41 -4.49 -4.01 8.31
CA ARG A 41 -4.53 -4.75 9.58
C ARG A 41 -3.14 -4.81 10.22
N ASN A 42 -2.10 -5.05 9.42
CA ASN A 42 -0.72 -5.10 9.92
C ASN A 42 -0.22 -3.71 10.35
N SER A 43 -0.56 -2.67 9.61
CA SER A 43 -0.17 -1.29 9.91
C SER A 43 -0.69 -0.79 11.26
N ARG A 44 -1.89 -1.19 11.69
CA ARG A 44 -2.44 -0.76 12.99
C ARG A 44 -1.61 -1.25 14.19
N LYS A 45 -1.05 -2.46 14.12
CA LYS A 45 -0.19 -2.99 15.18
C LYS A 45 1.13 -2.23 15.27
N GLN A 46 1.76 -2.00 14.11
CA GLN A 46 3.00 -1.24 14.03
C GLN A 46 2.84 0.20 14.53
N LEU A 47 1.68 0.82 14.28
CA LEU A 47 1.40 2.18 14.75
C LEU A 47 1.39 2.27 16.29
N GLU A 48 0.81 1.26 16.96
CA GLU A 48 0.71 1.25 18.42
C GLU A 48 2.07 1.02 19.08
N GLU A 49 2.85 0.06 18.58
CA GLU A 49 4.23 -0.19 19.02
C GLU A 49 5.13 1.04 18.81
N THR A 50 4.99 1.73 17.67
CA THR A 50 5.76 2.95 17.38
C THR A 50 5.40 4.07 18.35
N LYS A 51 4.11 4.24 18.70
CA LYS A 51 3.67 5.27 19.65
C LYS A 51 4.20 5.03 21.06
N GLU A 52 4.24 3.78 21.51
CA GLU A 52 4.82 3.46 22.81
C GLU A 52 6.33 3.74 22.84
N LEU A 53 7.04 3.40 21.77
CA LEU A 53 8.47 3.67 21.64
C LEU A 53 8.75 5.18 21.65
N GLU A 54 8.00 5.96 20.88
CA GLU A 54 8.11 7.42 20.83
C GLU A 54 7.85 8.04 22.21
N ALA A 55 6.81 7.56 22.92
CA ALA A 55 6.48 8.03 24.25
C ALA A 55 7.60 7.75 25.28
N ARG A 56 8.28 6.58 25.19
CA ARG A 56 9.41 6.24 26.06
C ARG A 56 10.60 7.16 25.81
N ILE A 57 11.00 7.33 24.54
CA ILE A 57 12.11 8.22 24.15
C ILE A 57 11.84 9.65 24.61
N LEU A 58 10.60 10.14 24.45
CA LEU A 58 10.25 11.50 24.86
C LEU A 58 10.33 11.70 26.37
N ARG A 59 9.98 10.67 27.17
CA ARG A 59 10.12 10.69 28.64
C ARG A 59 11.58 10.72 29.05
N GLU A 60 12.41 9.82 28.53
CA GLU A 60 13.85 9.78 28.81
C GLU A 60 14.52 11.12 28.46
N ARG A 61 14.21 11.68 27.28
CA ARG A 61 14.71 13.00 26.84
C ARG A 61 14.23 14.18 27.69
N ARG A 62 13.11 14.04 28.38
CA ARG A 62 12.61 15.05 29.32
C ARG A 62 13.37 14.94 30.64
N GLU A 63 13.51 13.73 31.18
CA GLU A 63 14.27 13.48 32.41
C GLU A 63 15.74 13.88 32.29
N GLU A 64 16.38 13.62 31.14
CA GLU A 64 17.75 14.08 30.86
C GLU A 64 17.87 15.60 30.86
N ARG A 65 16.90 16.30 30.28
CA ARG A 65 16.87 17.78 30.25
C ARG A 65 16.63 18.37 31.63
N GLU A 66 15.74 17.76 32.42
CA GLU A 66 15.48 18.19 33.80
C GLU A 66 16.72 17.99 34.70
N LYS A 67 17.44 16.87 34.53
CA LYS A 67 18.73 16.62 35.22
C LYS A 67 19.82 17.61 34.80
N GLN A 68 19.87 18.01 33.54
CA GLN A 68 20.82 19.00 33.04
C GLN A 68 20.51 20.43 33.48
N GLN A 69 19.24 20.78 33.72
CA GLN A 69 18.85 22.11 34.24
C GLN A 69 18.99 22.25 35.75
N SER A 70 19.03 21.13 36.47
CA SER A 70 19.17 21.09 37.94
C SER A 70 20.63 21.10 38.43
N ASN A 71 21.62 21.11 37.53
CA ASN A 71 23.04 21.03 37.83
C ASN A 71 23.77 22.27 37.28
#